data_AF-A0A3B3WN90-F1
#
_entry.id   AF-A0A3B3WN90-F1
#
_cell.length_a   1.000
_cell.length_b   1.000
_cell.length_c   1.000
_cell.angle_alpha   90.00
_cell.angle_beta   90.00
_cell.angle_gamma   90.00
#
_symmetry.space_group_name_H-M   'P 1'
#
loop_
_entity.id
_entity.type
_entity.pdbx_description
1 polymer ?
#
loop_
_entity_poly.entity_id
_entity_poly.type
_entity_poly.pdbx_seq_one_letter_code
_entity_poly.pdbx_strand_id
1 'polypeptide(L)'
;MFEVRGQRAFEFGSLLQINEEAALTAALNDYLTSRSYLAGFGPSQADLRAFRLLPCPPAPQHIHALRWYRHISALQQDLSTDGISGFIAVKGKRVQPPWSPPAGTQVPQLRLYNSLTRTKVRIWSINHFTCVRN
;
A
#
# COMPACT_ATOMS: atom_id res chain seq x y z
N MET A 1 14.77 -15.68 -21.09
CA MET A 1 14.33 -14.44 -20.42
C MET A 1 12.83 -14.38 -20.55
N PHE A 2 12.09 -14.45 -19.43
CA PHE A 2 10.64 -14.63 -19.42
C PHE A 2 9.91 -13.37 -19.92
N GLU A 3 9.35 -13.46 -21.11
CA GLU A 3 8.44 -12.46 -21.68
C GLU A 3 7.02 -12.78 -21.20
N VAL A 4 6.63 -12.22 -20.05
CA VAL A 4 5.26 -12.30 -19.52
C VAL A 4 4.74 -10.88 -19.32
N ARG A 5 4.49 -10.16 -20.42
CA ARG A 5 3.84 -8.85 -20.38
C ARG A 5 2.61 -8.72 -21.30
N GLY A 6 2.03 -9.84 -21.74
CA GLY A 6 0.85 -9.85 -22.61
C GLY A 6 -0.49 -10.26 -21.99
N GLN A 7 -0.52 -11.04 -20.89
CA GLN A 7 -1.75 -11.73 -20.43
C GLN A 7 -2.31 -11.18 -19.10
N ARG A 8 -2.51 -9.87 -18.99
CA ARG A 8 -3.23 -9.29 -17.83
C ARG A 8 -4.51 -8.55 -18.18
N ALA A 9 -4.68 -8.13 -19.43
CA ALA A 9 -5.88 -7.43 -19.88
C ALA A 9 -7.09 -8.36 -20.08
N PHE A 10 -6.86 -9.64 -20.40
CA PHE A 10 -7.93 -10.63 -20.64
C PHE A 10 -8.45 -11.32 -19.37
N GLU A 11 -7.63 -11.41 -18.32
CA GLU A 11 -7.95 -12.22 -17.13
C GLU A 11 -9.11 -11.66 -16.29
N PHE A 12 -9.21 -10.34 -16.11
CA PHE A 12 -10.31 -9.74 -15.34
C PHE A 12 -11.54 -9.41 -16.19
N GLY A 13 -11.43 -9.50 -17.52
CA GLY A 13 -12.53 -9.24 -18.44
C GLY A 13 -13.65 -10.26 -18.32
N SER A 14 -13.31 -11.52 -18.01
CA SER A 14 -14.26 -12.60 -17.70
C SER A 14 -15.07 -12.31 -16.44
N LEU A 15 -14.44 -11.75 -15.40
CA LEU A 15 -15.14 -11.35 -14.17
C LEU A 15 -16.24 -10.31 -14.46
N LEU A 16 -15.98 -9.35 -15.34
CA LEU A 16 -16.95 -8.30 -15.67
C LEU A 16 -18.13 -8.77 -16.55
N GLN A 17 -18.08 -10.01 -17.07
CA GLN A 17 -19.15 -10.59 -17.88
C GLN A 17 -20.15 -11.41 -17.06
N ILE A 18 -19.84 -11.70 -15.79
CA ILE A 18 -20.70 -12.48 -14.90
C ILE A 18 -21.84 -11.57 -14.41
N ASN A 19 -23.08 -11.91 -14.77
CA ASN A 19 -24.28 -11.14 -14.39
C ASN A 19 -24.88 -11.58 -13.04
N GLU A 20 -24.45 -12.72 -12.50
CA GLU A 20 -24.92 -13.24 -11.22
C GLU A 20 -24.02 -12.76 -10.07
N GLU A 21 -24.60 -12.04 -9.10
CA GLU A 21 -23.86 -11.38 -8.02
C GLU A 21 -23.08 -12.36 -7.13
N ALA A 22 -23.69 -13.50 -6.79
CA ALA A 22 -23.06 -14.52 -5.94
C ALA A 22 -21.86 -15.16 -6.64
N ALA A 23 -22.02 -15.56 -7.90
CA ALA A 23 -20.95 -16.12 -8.73
C ALA A 23 -19.83 -15.11 -9.00
N LEU A 24 -20.19 -13.85 -9.28
CA LEU A 24 -19.25 -12.75 -9.46
C LEU A 24 -18.40 -12.55 -8.21
N THR A 25 -19.04 -12.52 -7.03
CA THR A 25 -18.36 -12.30 -5.76
C THR A 25 -17.38 -13.43 -5.43
N ALA A 26 -17.77 -14.68 -5.66
CA ALA A 26 -16.91 -15.84 -5.45
C ALA A 26 -15.68 -15.80 -6.39
N ALA A 27 -15.91 -15.62 -7.70
CA ALA A 27 -14.83 -15.55 -8.69
C ALA A 27 -13.88 -14.35 -8.43
N LEU A 28 -14.43 -13.21 -8.01
CA LEU A 28 -13.67 -12.02 -7.66
C LEU A 28 -12.84 -12.24 -6.38
N ASN A 29 -13.38 -12.95 -5.39
CA ASN A 29 -12.64 -13.29 -4.17
C ASN A 29 -11.40 -14.13 -4.47
N ASP A 30 -11.54 -15.16 -5.30
CA ASP A 30 -10.43 -16.06 -5.67
C ASP A 30 -9.38 -15.33 -6.50
N TYR A 31 -9.80 -14.45 -7.40
CA TYR A 31 -8.89 -13.61 -8.18
C TYR A 31 -8.09 -12.63 -7.29
N LEU A 32 -8.73 -12.05 -6.28
CA LEU A 32 -8.13 -11.10 -5.33
C LEU A 32 -7.34 -11.77 -4.19
N THR A 33 -7.23 -13.09 -4.18
CA THR A 33 -6.31 -13.81 -3.28
C THR A 33 -4.86 -13.47 -3.59
N SER A 34 -4.49 -13.44 -4.89
CA SER A 34 -3.13 -13.14 -5.34
C SER A 34 -2.90 -11.66 -5.66
N ARG A 35 -3.97 -10.86 -5.69
CA ARG A 35 -3.96 -9.49 -6.23
C ARG A 35 -4.69 -8.51 -5.31
N SER A 36 -4.17 -7.29 -5.23
CA SER A 36 -4.82 -6.23 -4.46
C SER A 36 -5.91 -5.50 -5.26
N TYR A 37 -5.80 -5.47 -6.59
CA TYR A 37 -6.69 -4.76 -7.52
C TYR A 37 -6.92 -5.57 -8.80
N LEU A 38 -7.95 -5.20 -9.57
CA LEU A 38 -8.28 -5.89 -10.82
C LEU A 38 -7.22 -5.69 -11.89
N ALA A 39 -6.70 -4.46 -12.01
CA ALA A 39 -5.64 -4.13 -12.96
C ALA A 39 -4.46 -3.43 -12.27
N GLY A 40 -3.31 -4.09 -12.24
CA GLY A 40 -2.05 -3.52 -11.74
C GLY A 40 -1.94 -3.50 -10.22
N PHE A 41 -1.35 -2.42 -9.68
CA PHE A 41 -1.02 -2.28 -8.25
C PHE A 41 -1.77 -1.12 -7.57
N GLY A 42 -2.71 -0.48 -8.26
CA GLY A 42 -3.48 0.64 -7.75
C GLY A 42 -4.92 0.61 -8.28
N PRO A 43 -5.80 1.48 -7.75
CA PRO A 43 -7.18 1.56 -8.19
C PRO A 43 -7.24 1.97 -9.67
N SER A 44 -7.98 1.20 -10.45
CA SER A 44 -8.11 1.37 -11.89
C SER A 44 -9.58 1.49 -12.32
N GLN A 45 -9.81 1.86 -13.59
CA GLN A 45 -11.17 1.90 -14.15
C GLN A 45 -11.88 0.53 -14.09
N ALA A 46 -11.12 -0.58 -14.13
CA ALA A 46 -11.68 -1.93 -14.00
C ALA A 46 -12.31 -2.13 -12.62
N ASP A 47 -11.64 -1.66 -11.56
CA ASP A 47 -12.14 -1.74 -10.19
C ASP A 47 -13.45 -0.96 -10.03
N LEU A 48 -13.55 0.21 -10.65
CA LEU A 48 -14.77 1.02 -10.63
C LEU A 48 -15.93 0.35 -11.35
N ARG A 49 -15.66 -0.36 -12.46
CA ARG A 49 -16.69 -1.10 -13.19
C ARG A 49 -17.19 -2.29 -12.36
N ALA A 50 -16.29 -3.08 -11.79
CA ALA A 50 -16.67 -4.19 -10.92
C ALA A 50 -17.42 -3.72 -9.67
N PHE A 51 -17.01 -2.60 -9.09
CA PHE A 51 -17.68 -2.01 -7.92
C PHE A 51 -19.12 -1.61 -8.24
N ARG A 52 -19.41 -1.10 -9.44
CA ARG A 52 -20.78 -0.77 -9.86
C ARG A 52 -21.67 -2.00 -10.05
N LEU A 53 -21.10 -3.15 -10.38
CA LEU A 53 -21.83 -4.41 -10.50
C LEU A 53 -22.17 -5.02 -9.13
N LEU A 54 -21.48 -4.59 -8.06
CA LEU A 54 -21.72 -5.03 -6.69
C LEU A 54 -22.31 -3.87 -5.87
N PRO A 55 -23.64 -3.68 -5.86
CA PRO A 55 -24.26 -2.59 -5.11
C PRO A 55 -24.21 -2.82 -3.59
N CYS A 56 -24.07 -4.08 -3.15
CA CYS A 56 -24.06 -4.48 -1.76
C CYS A 56 -22.65 -4.94 -1.32
N PRO A 57 -22.25 -4.69 -0.06
CA PRO A 57 -21.02 -5.26 0.48
C PRO A 57 -21.00 -6.79 0.38
N PRO A 58 -19.90 -7.39 -0.11
CA PRO A 58 -19.74 -8.84 -0.13
C PRO A 58 -19.89 -9.47 1.25
N ALA A 59 -20.46 -10.68 1.30
CA ALA A 59 -20.56 -11.46 2.52
C ALA A 59 -19.17 -11.65 3.18
N PRO A 60 -19.08 -11.68 4.52
CA PRO A 60 -17.80 -11.72 5.25
C PRO A 60 -16.97 -12.98 5.01
N GLN A 61 -17.58 -14.03 4.46
CA GLN A 61 -16.89 -15.23 3.98
C GLN A 61 -15.90 -14.93 2.82
N HIS A 62 -16.18 -13.91 2.00
CA HIS A 62 -15.35 -13.51 0.88
C HIS A 62 -14.37 -12.40 1.32
N ILE A 63 -13.40 -12.76 2.15
CA ILE A 63 -12.52 -11.79 2.83
C ILE A 63 -11.73 -10.93 1.83
N HIS A 64 -11.27 -11.49 0.72
CA HIS A 64 -10.48 -10.74 -0.27
C HIS A 64 -11.34 -9.74 -1.04
N ALA A 65 -12.54 -10.16 -1.44
CA ALA A 65 -13.53 -9.30 -2.08
C ALA A 65 -13.98 -8.18 -1.13
N LEU A 66 -14.30 -8.52 0.13
CA LEU A 66 -14.74 -7.55 1.13
C LEU A 66 -13.66 -6.50 1.45
N ARG A 67 -12.40 -6.94 1.60
CA ARG A 67 -11.25 -6.03 1.78
C ARG A 67 -11.15 -5.02 0.63
N TRP A 68 -11.21 -5.52 -0.60
CA TRP A 68 -11.15 -4.68 -1.80
C TRP A 68 -12.35 -3.73 -1.88
N TYR A 69 -13.57 -4.23 -1.66
CA TYR A 69 -14.80 -3.43 -1.69
C TYR A 69 -14.74 -2.24 -0.72
N ARG A 70 -14.36 -2.50 0.54
CA ARG A 70 -14.18 -1.46 1.57
C ARG A 70 -13.13 -0.43 1.17
N HIS A 71 -12.08 -0.86 0.48
CA HIS A 71 -11.04 0.04 0.02
C HIS A 71 -11.53 0.95 -1.10
N ILE A 72 -12.17 0.39 -2.13
CA ILE A 72 -12.74 1.17 -3.25
C ILE A 72 -13.85 2.11 -2.76
N SER A 73 -14.69 1.68 -1.81
CA SER A 73 -15.74 2.54 -1.25
C SER A 73 -15.18 3.75 -0.52
N ALA A 74 -14.09 3.60 0.24
CA ALA A 74 -13.43 4.72 0.91
C ALA A 74 -12.81 5.70 -0.10
N LEU A 75 -12.19 5.20 -1.16
CA LEU A 75 -11.63 6.04 -2.22
C LEU A 75 -12.71 6.90 -2.92
N GLN A 76 -13.91 6.37 -3.12
CA GLN A 76 -15.03 7.14 -3.69
C GLN A 76 -15.49 8.30 -2.80
N GLN A 77 -15.47 8.11 -1.48
CA GLN A 77 -15.83 9.15 -0.52
C GLN A 77 -14.80 10.27 -0.50
N ASP A 78 -13.51 9.92 -0.54
CA ASP A 78 -12.41 10.89 -0.60
C ASP A 78 -12.49 11.74 -1.89
N LEU A 79 -12.79 11.13 -3.03
CA LEU A 79 -12.96 11.82 -4.32
C LEU A 79 -14.17 12.77 -4.36
N SER A 80 -15.21 12.48 -3.59
CA SER A 80 -16.42 13.32 -3.53
C SER A 80 -16.26 14.52 -2.59
N THR A 81 -15.30 14.44 -1.65
CA THR A 81 -15.08 15.45 -0.61
C THR A 81 -14.11 16.54 -1.06
N ASP A 82 -13.10 16.20 -1.88
CA ASP A 82 -12.17 17.17 -2.46
C ASP A 82 -12.57 17.52 -3.90
N GLY A 83 -13.48 18.49 -4.04
CA GLY A 83 -13.64 19.20 -5.30
C GLY A 83 -12.33 19.91 -5.66
N ILE A 84 -11.71 19.48 -6.77
CA ILE A 84 -10.49 20.03 -7.40
C ILE A 84 -9.17 19.41 -6.89
N SER A 85 -8.84 18.19 -7.33
CA SER A 85 -7.54 17.85 -7.92
C SER A 85 -7.57 16.40 -8.39
N GLY A 86 -7.57 16.22 -9.72
CA GLY A 86 -7.42 14.90 -10.33
C GLY A 86 -6.10 14.22 -9.97
N PHE A 87 -6.12 12.91 -10.17
CA PHE A 87 -5.00 11.96 -10.14
C PHE A 87 -4.49 11.54 -8.76
N ILE A 88 -5.05 10.41 -8.29
CA ILE A 88 -4.38 9.37 -7.47
C ILE A 88 -3.26 9.91 -6.57
N ALA A 89 -3.60 10.84 -5.69
CA ALA A 89 -2.81 11.11 -4.51
C ALA A 89 -3.57 10.48 -3.36
N VAL A 90 -3.26 9.21 -3.07
CA VAL A 90 -3.49 8.59 -1.75
C VAL A 90 -2.63 9.32 -0.71
N LYS A 91 -2.97 10.59 -0.49
CA LYS A 91 -2.57 11.39 0.63
C LYS A 91 -3.84 11.93 1.27
N GLY A 92 -4.85 11.07 1.43
CA GLY A 92 -5.69 11.18 2.61
C GLY A 92 -4.71 11.38 3.76
N LYS A 93 -4.81 12.50 4.47
CA LYS A 93 -4.04 12.72 5.69
C LYS A 93 -4.55 11.76 6.77
N ARG A 94 -4.48 10.44 6.51
CA ARG A 94 -4.03 9.53 7.55
C ARG A 94 -2.63 10.03 7.87
N VAL A 95 -2.57 10.91 8.87
CA VAL A 95 -1.40 11.04 9.70
C VAL A 95 -1.28 9.64 10.30
N GLN A 96 -0.57 8.74 9.59
CA GLN A 96 0.07 7.68 10.30
C GLN A 96 0.84 8.40 11.39
N PRO A 97 0.56 8.12 12.68
CA PRO A 97 1.32 8.73 13.73
C PRO A 97 2.78 8.53 13.34
N PRO A 98 3.64 9.56 13.44
CA PRO A 98 5.06 9.41 13.17
C PRO A 98 5.51 8.11 13.83
N TRP A 99 5.95 7.15 13.01
CA TRP A 99 6.25 5.83 13.52
C TRP A 99 7.28 6.02 14.63
N SER A 100 6.87 5.69 15.85
CA SER A 100 7.73 5.72 17.01
C SER A 100 8.12 4.28 17.30
N PRO A 101 9.40 3.97 17.47
CA PRO A 101 9.80 2.63 17.85
C PRO A 101 9.15 2.28 19.21
N PRO A 102 8.82 1.00 19.46
CA PRO A 102 8.24 0.59 20.73
C PRO A 102 9.18 0.94 21.89
N ALA A 103 8.60 1.27 23.04
CA ALA A 103 9.35 1.64 24.24
C ALA A 103 10.43 0.59 24.56
N GLY A 104 11.67 1.04 24.74
CA GLY A 104 12.83 0.17 24.99
C GLY A 104 13.64 -0.22 23.75
N THR A 105 13.24 0.17 22.54
CA THR A 105 14.07 -0.02 21.35
C THR A 105 15.29 0.91 21.42
N GLN A 106 16.48 0.33 21.58
CA GLN A 106 17.72 1.11 21.43
C GLN A 106 17.82 1.59 19.99
N VAL A 107 17.87 2.91 19.77
CA VAL A 107 18.07 3.48 18.43
C VAL A 107 19.36 2.90 17.85
N PRO A 108 19.37 2.38 16.61
CA PRO A 108 20.58 1.84 15.99
C PRO A 108 21.68 2.90 15.97
N GLN A 109 22.69 2.75 16.82
CA GLN A 109 23.83 3.67 16.84
C GLN A 109 24.86 3.22 15.79
N LEU A 110 24.98 4.00 14.72
CA LEU A 110 26.14 3.94 13.83
C LEU A 110 27.40 4.20 14.66
N ARG A 111 28.24 3.17 14.78
CA ARG A 111 29.49 3.23 15.52
C ARG A 111 30.63 2.92 14.57
N LEU A 112 31.51 3.91 14.37
CA LEU A 112 32.75 3.70 13.65
C LEU A 112 33.70 2.84 14.48
N TYR A 113 34.37 1.92 13.79
CA TYR A 113 35.41 1.09 14.39
C TYR A 113 36.76 1.72 14.08
N ASN A 114 37.49 2.17 15.11
CA ASN A 114 38.85 2.65 14.90
C ASN A 114 39.79 1.44 14.80
N SER A 115 40.38 1.24 13.62
CA SER A 115 41.29 0.13 13.33
C SER A 115 42.65 0.26 14.03
N LEU A 116 43.03 1.47 14.46
CA LEU A 116 44.31 1.73 15.14
C LEU A 116 44.27 1.37 16.63
N THR A 117 43.11 1.55 17.27
CA THR A 117 42.98 1.39 18.74
C THR A 117 41.95 0.34 19.15
N ARG A 118 41.37 -0.37 18.18
CA ARG A 118 40.36 -1.44 18.35
C ARG A 118 39.19 -1.03 19.26
N THR A 119 38.86 0.25 19.26
CA THR A 119 37.83 0.84 20.13
C THR A 119 36.71 1.42 19.30
N LYS A 120 35.49 1.28 19.82
CA LYS A 120 34.26 1.59 19.10
C LYS A 120 33.78 2.98 19.56
N VAL A 121 33.93 4.00 18.71
CA VAL A 121 33.69 5.41 19.08
C VAL A 121 32.23 5.81 18.80
N ARG A 122 31.61 6.63 19.66
CA ARG A 122 30.28 7.22 19.42
C ARG A 122 30.45 8.61 18.82
N ILE A 123 29.72 8.92 17.74
CA ILE A 123 29.67 10.27 17.18
C ILE A 123 28.74 11.09 18.07
N TRP A 124 29.29 11.97 18.91
CA TRP A 124 28.54 13.11 19.42
C TRP A 124 28.81 14.30 18.51
N SER A 125 27.74 15.06 18.24
CA SER A 125 27.64 16.24 17.38
C SER A 125 28.97 16.98 17.14
N ILE A 126 29.39 17.01 15.87
CA ILE A 126 30.46 17.89 15.39
C ILE A 126 29.89 19.32 15.44
N ASN A 127 29.99 19.96 16.60
CA ASN A 127 29.92 21.41 16.78
C ASN A 127 30.56 21.78 18.12
N HIS A 128 31.79 21.32 18.33
CA HIS A 128 32.74 22.07 19.16
C HIS A 128 34.14 21.76 18.65
N PHE A 129 34.60 22.61 17.72
CA PHE A 129 36.03 22.75 17.46
C PHE A 129 36.65 23.34 18.74
N THR A 130 37.00 22.50 19.71
CA THR A 130 37.97 22.91 20.73
C THR A 130 39.34 22.86 20.08
N CYS A 131 39.82 24.05 19.73
CA CYS A 131 41.22 24.35 19.52
C CYS A 131 42.07 23.75 20.66
N VAL A 132 42.75 22.65 20.40
CA VAL A 132 43.92 22.24 21.19
C VAL A 132 45.12 22.85 20.48
N ARG A 133 45.53 24.04 20.93
CA ARG A 133 46.88 24.53 20.66
C ARG A 133 47.84 23.84 21.62
N ASN A 134 48.99 23.51 21.07
CA ASN A 134 50.17 22.97 21.74
C ASN A 134 50.71 23.92 22.81
#